data_AF-A0A0C2BLI6-F1
#
_entry.id   AF-A0A0C2BLI6-F1
#
_cell.length_a   1.000
_cell.length_b   1.000
_cell.length_c   1.000
_cell.angle_alpha   90.00
_cell.angle_beta   90.00
_cell.angle_gamma   90.00
#
_symmetry.space_group_name_H-M   'P 1'
#
loop_
_entity.id
_entity.type
_entity.pdbx_description
1 polymer ?
#
loop_
_entity_poly.entity_id
_entity_poly.type
_entity_poly.pdbx_seq_one_letter_code
_entity_poly.pdbx_strand_id
1 'polypeptide(L)' 'MIIRDGNGYRVLHGHLRLASELSLRQEIVVDVPGEGRIRVVRTRQGDFAAAGSQRLPILRH' A
#
# COMPACT_ATOMS: atom_id res chain seq x y z
N MET A 1 7.49 0.35 -3.30
CA MET A 1 7.21 1.72 -2.84
C MET A 1 5.79 2.08 -3.26
N ILE A 2 5.04 2.74 -2.38
CA ILE A 2 3.73 3.32 -2.71
C ILE A 2 3.85 4.85 -2.65
N ILE A 3 3.05 5.55 -3.45
CA ILE A 3 2.97 7.02 -3.44
C ILE A 3 1.52 7.46 -3.31
N ARG A 4 1.30 8.63 -2.72
CA ARG A 4 -0.03 9.26 -2.67
C ARG A 4 -0.43 9.69 -4.08
N ASP A 5 -1.61 9.27 -4.52
CA ASP A 5 -2.19 9.58 -5.84
C ASP A 5 -3.64 10.05 -5.63
N GLY A 6 -3.81 11.35 -5.41
CA GLY A 6 -5.10 11.96 -5.09
C GLY A 6 -5.77 11.34 -3.85
N ASN A 7 -6.90 10.66 -4.09
CA ASN A 7 -7.72 10.03 -3.05
C ASN A 7 -7.28 8.59 -2.70
N GLY A 8 -6.13 8.12 -3.20
CA GLY A 8 -5.64 6.78 -2.95
C GLY A 8 -4.12 6.71 -2.92
N TYR A 9 -3.60 5.48 -2.84
CA TYR A 9 -2.18 5.21 -3.03
C TYR A 9 -1.98 4.42 -4.30
N ARG A 10 -0.88 4.69 -5.01
CA ARG A 10 -0.45 3.92 -6.19
C ARG A 10 0.81 3.15 -5.86
N VAL A 11 0.85 1.88 -6.27
CA VAL A 11 2.08 1.08 -6.22
C VAL A 11 2.96 1.46 -7.41
N LEU A 12 4.20 1.84 -7.16
CA LEU A 12 5.18 2.02 -8.24
C LEU A 12 5.71 0.65 -8.67
N HIS A 13 5.45 0.32 -9.95
CA HIS A 13 5.72 -0.97 -10.61
C HIS A 13 7.21 -1.40 -10.66
N GLY A 14 8.13 -0.64 -10.06
CA GLY A 14 9.55 -1.04 -9.90
C GLY A 14 9.85 -1.91 -8.66
N HIS A 15 8.86 -2.14 -7.79
CA HIS A 15 9.05 -2.91 -6.56
C HIS A 15 8.27 -4.23 -6.60
N LEU A 16 8.76 -5.20 -7.38
CA LEU A 16 8.36 -6.62 -7.34
C LEU A 16 8.25 -7.16 -5.90
N ARG A 17 9.08 -6.63 -4.97
CA ARG A 17 9.01 -6.96 -3.54
C ARG A 17 7.66 -6.66 -2.88
N LEU A 18 6.97 -5.58 -3.23
CA LEU A 18 5.74 -5.21 -2.51
C LEU A 18 4.62 -6.21 -2.79
N ALA A 19 4.44 -6.57 -4.06
CA ALA A 19 3.43 -7.52 -4.48
C ALA A 19 3.75 -8.94 -3.97
N SER A 20 5.03 -9.34 -3.98
CA SER A 20 5.48 -10.63 -3.47
C SER A 20 5.38 -10.72 -1.94
N GLU A 21 5.77 -9.68 -1.21
CA GLU A 21 5.63 -9.63 0.26
C GLU A 21 4.15 -9.63 0.65
N LEU A 22 3.27 -8.93 -0.07
CA LEU A 22 1.82 -8.98 0.14
C LEU A 22 1.18 -10.33 -0.24
N SER A 23 1.85 -11.12 -1.07
CA SER A 23 1.43 -12.49 -1.37
C SER A 23 1.86 -13.47 -0.27
N LEU A 24 2.97 -13.19 0.41
CA LEU A 24 3.50 -14.00 1.53
C LEU A 24 2.87 -13.62 2.88
N ARG A 25 2.55 -12.34 3.06
CA ARG A 25 2.02 -11.74 4.28
C ARG A 25 0.79 -10.92 3.91
N GLN A 26 -0.30 -11.09 4.64
CA GLN A 26 -1.53 -10.31 4.40
C GLN A 26 -1.37 -8.82 4.73
N GLU A 27 -0.25 -8.44 5.35
CA GLU A 27 0.05 -7.08 5.77
C GLU A 27 1.55 -6.80 5.66
N ILE A 28 1.89 -5.59 5.23
CA ILE A 28 3.25 -5.04 5.26
C ILE A 28 3.20 -3.58 5.73
N VAL A 29 4.31 -3.09 6.28
CA VAL A 29 4.49 -1.68 6.59
C VAL A 29 5.51 -1.10 5.63
N VAL A 30 5.18 0.03 5.01
CA VAL A 30 6.06 0.77 4.10
C VAL A 30 6.22 2.20 4.59
N ASP A 31 7.43 2.73 4.44
CA ASP A 31 7.67 4.14 4.66
C ASP A 31 7.33 4.92 3.38
N VAL A 32 6.48 5.94 3.51
CA VAL A 32 6.06 6.82 2.43
C VAL A 32 6.61 8.21 2.71
N PRO A 33 7.50 8.75 1.85
CA PRO A 33 8.03 10.09 2.01
C PRO A 33 6.91 11.13 2.16
N GLY A 34 6.94 11.90 3.26
CA GLY A 34 5.94 12.94 3.55
C GLY A 34 4.69 12.45 4.28
N GLU A 35 4.43 11.15 4.37
CA GLU A 35 3.29 10.58 5.13
C GLU A 35 3.74 9.66 6.28
N GLY A 36 4.99 9.17 6.25
CA GLY A 36 5.56 8.27 7.24
C GLY A 36 5.16 6.82 7.00
N ARG A 37 5.05 6.03 8.07
CA ARG A 37 4.78 4.59 7.96
C ARG A 37 3.31 4.32 7.63
N ILE A 38 3.10 3.74 6.47
CA ILE A 38 1.80 3.30 5.96
C ILE A 38 1.72 1.79 5.99
N ARG A 39 0.59 1.27 6.46
CA ARG A 39 0.34 -0.15 6.57
C ARG A 39 -0.48 -0.61 5.38
N VAL A 40 0.10 -1.43 4.53
CA VAL A 40 -0.60 -1.99 3.37
C VAL A 40 -1.14 -3.36 3.74
N VAL A 41 -2.45 -3.53 3.59
CA VAL A 41 -3.16 -4.77 3.92
C VAL A 41 -3.81 -5.29 2.66
N ARG A 42 -3.57 -6.57 2.37
CA ARG A 42 -4.26 -7.31 1.32
C ARG A 42 -5.48 -7.99 1.89
N THR A 43 -6.61 -7.81 1.23
CA THR A 43 -7.84 -8.55 1.53
C THR A 43 -8.39 -9.24 0.29
N ARG A 44 -9.38 -10.12 0.49
CA ARG A 44 -10.12 -10.75 -0.62
C ARG A 44 -10.84 -9.75 -1.53
N GLN A 45 -11.10 -8.53 -1.04
CA GLN A 45 -11.78 -7.46 -1.79
C GLN A 45 -10.79 -6.50 -2.48
N GLY A 46 -9.48 -6.72 -2.32
CA GLY A 46 -8.43 -5.85 -2.83
C GLY A 46 -7.47 -5.36 -1.75
N ASP A 47 -6.51 -4.56 -2.18
CA ASP A 47 -5.48 -4.00 -1.31
C ASP A 47 -5.89 -2.60 -0.81
N PHE A 48 -5.57 -2.29 0.43
CA PHE A 48 -5.75 -0.96 0.99
C PHE A 48 -4.55 -0.54 1.84
N ALA A 49 -4.36 0.77 1.96
CA ALA A 49 -3.38 1.40 2.81
C ALA A 49 -4.07 2.02 4.03
N ALA A 50 -3.55 1.76 5.21
CA ALA A 50 -3.96 2.38 6.46
C ALA A 50 -2.86 3.34 6.93
N ALA A 51 -3.23 4.61 7.05
CA ALA A 51 -2.42 5.73 7.52
C ALA A 51 -3.06 6.26 8.81
N GLY A 52 -2.63 5.76 9.96
CA GLY A 52 -3.31 6.05 11.24
C GLY A 52 -4.78 5.66 11.21
N SER A 53 -5.68 6.64 11.35
CA SER A 53 -7.14 6.46 11.31
C SER A 53 -7.72 6.39 9.89
N GLN A 54 -6.94 6.76 8.87
CA GLN A 54 -7.42 6.87 7.50
C GLN A 54 -7.14 5.57 6.73
N ARG A 55 -8.17 5.07 6.03
CA ARG A 55 -8.05 3.92 5.13
C ARG A 55 -8.29 4.38 3.70
N LEU A 56 -7.28 4.20 2.84
CA LEU A 56 -7.31 4.60 1.45
C LEU A 56 -7.10 3.38 0.54
N PRO A 57 -7.78 3.31 -0.61
CA PRO A 57 -7.60 2.21 -1.55
C PRO A 57 -6.20 2.25 -2.18
N ILE A 58 -5.66 1.07 -2.49
CA ILE A 58 -4.49 0.98 -3.36
C ILE A 58 -4.97 0.77 -4.79
N LEU A 59 -4.70 1.76 -5.64
CA LEU A 59 -5.03 1.75 -7.05
C LEU A 59 -3.98 0.90 -7.78
N ARG A 60 -4.40 -0.28 -8.22
CA ARG A 60 -3.64 -1.14 -9.14
C ARG A 60 -4.04 -0.77 -10.56
N HIS A 61 -3.14 -0.10 -11.26
CA HIS A 61 -3.21 0.04 -12.71
C HIS A 61 -2.48 -1.13 -13.36
#